data_AF-A0A9W6KKT2-F1
#
_entry.id   AF-A0A9W6KKT2-F1
#
_cell.length_a   1.000
_cell.length_b   1.000
_cell.length_c   1.000
_cell.angle_alpha   90.00
_cell.angle_beta   90.00
_cell.angle_gamma   90.00
#
_symmetry.space_group_name_H-M   'P 1'
#
loop_
_entity.id
_entity.type
_entity.pdbx_description
1 polymer ?
#
loop_
_entity_poly.entity_id
_entity_poly.type
_entity_poly.pdbx_seq_one_letter_code
_entity_poly.pdbx_strand_id
1 'polypeptide(L)'
;MKWLVTPVFAALWILLWQSPARAESASGGNFSADMSTAVRVAEHYWAHKIVGFQPVTKVIPYTEDGEVMCGTQAIPTQNAAYCPIGDFIAYDSAWSEQIYTKMGDAFVFYLLTHEYGHAIQERLGISYQYTIFQELNADCLSGASLGDSVRSGDLDLETGDVEELKAGLVSVGDPKDEPWFQEGAHGTPEQRQLSFFDGYDKGLDGCGLHTGRLSAIPTQQQSPTFPTTPSTTTPTYPFPGTTTPDPNPFPGSTNPFPSTTFPPTRNPFPGWTNPSPAPKWPFPIRAFFTSTTSGSPHP
;
A
#
# COMPACT_ATOMS: atom_id res chain seq x y z
N MET A 1 -0.23 -21.45 5.09
CA MET A 1 0.06 -20.50 3.99
C MET A 1 1.52 -20.12 4.09
N LYS A 2 2.27 -20.17 2.97
CA LYS A 2 3.57 -19.51 2.89
C LYS A 2 3.26 -18.02 2.71
N TRP A 3 3.81 -17.16 3.56
CA TRP A 3 3.76 -15.71 3.36
C TRP A 3 4.94 -15.39 2.47
N LEU A 4 4.74 -15.29 1.16
CA LEU A 4 5.86 -15.02 0.28
C LEU A 4 6.15 -13.53 0.27
N VAL A 5 7.38 -13.24 0.69
CA VAL A 5 8.06 -11.98 0.43
C VAL A 5 8.47 -12.00 -1.04
N THR A 6 7.52 -11.80 -1.94
CA THR A 6 7.85 -11.63 -3.35
C THR A 6 8.55 -10.29 -3.50
N PRO A 7 9.73 -10.25 -4.14
CA PRO A 7 10.40 -8.98 -4.40
C PRO A 7 9.48 -8.13 -5.26
N VAL A 8 9.40 -6.83 -4.98
CA VAL A 8 8.99 -5.86 -6.00
C VAL A 8 10.06 -5.95 -7.08
N PHE A 9 9.81 -6.76 -8.11
CA PHE A 9 10.59 -6.67 -9.34
C PHE A 9 10.23 -5.33 -9.98
N ALA A 10 10.82 -4.24 -9.48
CA ALA A 10 10.88 -2.99 -10.19
C ALA A 10 11.39 -3.36 -11.58
N ALA A 11 10.53 -3.20 -12.59
CA ALA A 11 10.77 -3.73 -13.91
C ALA A 11 12.19 -3.33 -14.38
N LEU A 12 12.87 -4.26 -15.06
CA LEU A 12 14.27 -4.21 -15.52
C LEU A 12 14.70 -2.93 -16.31
N TRP A 13 13.84 -1.93 -16.43
CA TRP A 13 14.01 -0.69 -17.18
C TRP A 13 14.84 0.38 -16.48
N ILE A 14 15.18 0.24 -15.18
CA ILE A 14 16.00 1.23 -14.46
C ILE A 14 17.46 1.26 -14.96
N LEU A 15 17.91 0.26 -15.73
CA LEU A 15 19.32 0.09 -16.12
C LEU A 15 19.78 0.80 -17.40
N LEU A 16 18.92 1.55 -18.11
CA LEU A 16 19.29 2.14 -19.42
C LEU A 16 19.32 3.67 -19.47
N TRP A 17 19.64 4.35 -18.37
CA TRP A 17 19.96 5.79 -18.44
C TRP A 17 21.25 6.14 -17.69
N GLN A 18 22.38 6.00 -18.40
CA GLN A 18 23.64 6.63 -18.01
C GLN A 18 23.76 7.99 -18.69
N SER A 19 23.69 9.06 -17.90
CA SER A 19 24.38 10.32 -18.19
C SER A 19 24.87 10.90 -16.86
N PRO A 20 26.15 11.32 -16.75
CA PRO A 20 26.71 11.80 -15.50
C PRO A 20 26.31 13.27 -15.32
N ALA A 21 25.12 13.51 -14.77
CA ALA A 21 24.80 14.81 -14.19
C ALA A 21 25.01 14.72 -12.69
N ARG A 22 26.09 15.39 -12.26
CA ARG A 22 26.45 15.78 -10.89
C ARG A 22 25.25 15.76 -9.94
N ALA A 23 25.28 14.84 -8.97
CA ALA A 23 24.38 14.82 -7.83
C ALA A 23 24.62 16.08 -7.00
N GLU A 24 23.89 17.15 -7.32
CA GLU A 24 23.84 18.38 -6.54
C GLU A 24 22.47 18.39 -5.86
N SER A 25 22.48 18.03 -4.57
CA SER A 25 21.44 18.22 -3.54
C SER A 25 20.11 18.81 -4.05
N ALA A 26 19.16 17.95 -4.42
CA ALA A 26 17.83 18.35 -4.86
C ALA A 26 16.72 17.42 -4.33
N SER A 27 16.75 17.13 -3.03
CA SER A 27 15.54 16.88 -2.23
C SER A 27 15.62 17.82 -1.03
N GLY A 28 14.67 18.75 -0.91
CA GLY A 28 14.57 19.60 0.28
C GLY A 28 14.11 18.83 1.52
N GLY A 29 13.64 17.59 1.35
CA GLY A 29 13.18 16.70 2.41
C GLY A 29 14.28 15.83 3.01
N ASN A 30 14.01 15.37 4.23
CA ASN A 30 14.87 14.48 5.00
C ASN A 30 14.21 13.09 4.97
N PHE A 31 14.72 12.20 4.11
CA PHE A 31 14.19 10.83 3.92
C PHE A 31 13.84 10.13 5.24
N SER A 32 14.74 10.16 6.23
CA SER A 32 14.50 9.53 7.53
C SER A 32 13.35 10.19 8.31
N ALA A 33 13.22 11.52 8.22
CA ALA A 33 12.12 12.25 8.84
C ALA A 33 10.78 11.95 8.14
N ASP A 34 10.76 11.85 6.81
CA ASP A 34 9.55 11.57 6.03
C ASP A 34 9.10 10.14 6.23
N MET A 35 10.02 9.17 6.25
CA MET A 35 9.75 7.78 6.65
C MET A 35 9.11 7.70 8.03
N SER A 36 9.68 8.41 9.01
CA SER A 36 9.11 8.47 10.37
C SER A 36 7.73 9.14 10.39
N THR A 37 7.51 10.09 9.50
CA THR A 37 6.24 10.83 9.40
C THR A 37 5.16 9.99 8.73
N ALA A 38 5.48 9.26 7.67
CA ALA A 38 4.59 8.31 7.02
C ALA A 38 4.05 7.25 7.99
N VAL A 39 4.90 6.71 8.85
CA VAL A 39 4.49 5.78 9.92
C VAL A 39 3.51 6.45 10.88
N ARG A 40 3.79 7.67 11.36
CA ARG A 40 2.88 8.40 12.27
C ARG A 40 1.54 8.72 11.61
N VAL A 41 1.53 9.07 10.33
CA VAL A 41 0.29 9.32 9.56
C VAL A 41 -0.57 8.06 9.53
N ALA A 42 0.02 6.92 9.18
CA ALA A 42 -0.68 5.64 9.15
C ALA A 42 -1.25 5.26 10.53
N GLU A 43 -0.42 5.33 11.58
CA GLU A 43 -0.83 4.99 12.94
C GLU A 43 -1.93 5.91 13.47
N HIS A 44 -1.81 7.22 13.23
CA HIS A 44 -2.80 8.20 13.62
C HIS A 44 -4.15 7.90 12.94
N TYR A 45 -4.13 7.67 11.63
CA TYR A 45 -5.31 7.31 10.86
C TYR A 45 -6.01 6.06 11.43
N TRP A 46 -5.27 4.97 11.56
CA TRP A 46 -5.85 3.69 11.98
C TRP A 46 -6.30 3.66 13.43
N ALA A 47 -5.66 4.41 14.34
CA ALA A 47 -6.12 4.59 15.72
C ALA A 47 -7.53 5.21 15.80
N HIS A 48 -7.86 6.10 14.86
CA HIS A 48 -9.20 6.69 14.76
C HIS A 48 -10.22 5.73 14.13
N LYS A 49 -9.81 4.92 13.14
CA LYS A 49 -10.71 4.02 12.41
C LYS A 49 -11.01 2.71 13.12
N ILE A 50 -10.08 2.18 13.91
CA ILE A 50 -10.19 0.84 14.52
C ILE A 50 -10.22 0.96 16.06
N VAL A 51 -11.30 0.48 16.68
CA VAL A 51 -11.36 0.26 18.14
C VAL A 51 -10.38 -0.86 18.51
N GLY A 52 -9.54 -0.60 19.51
CA GLY A 52 -8.51 -1.55 19.93
C GLY A 52 -7.37 -1.67 18.92
N PHE A 53 -7.19 -0.70 18.01
CA PHE A 53 -6.03 -0.66 17.12
C PHE A 53 -4.73 -0.82 17.92
N GLN A 54 -3.86 -1.69 17.42
CA GLN A 54 -2.48 -1.78 17.85
C GLN A 54 -1.60 -1.44 16.64
N PRO A 55 -0.65 -0.50 16.73
CA PRO A 55 0.32 -0.27 15.66
C PRO A 55 1.17 -1.52 15.42
N VAL A 56 1.92 -1.58 14.32
CA VAL A 56 2.91 -2.67 14.16
C VAL A 56 3.98 -2.53 15.25
N THR A 57 4.58 -3.63 15.67
CA THR A 57 5.55 -3.60 16.79
C THR A 57 6.81 -2.81 16.48
N LYS A 58 7.21 -2.78 15.21
CA LYS A 58 8.42 -2.10 14.73
C LYS A 58 8.39 -1.89 13.22
N VAL A 59 9.13 -0.88 12.78
CA VAL A 59 9.45 -0.61 11.38
C VAL A 59 10.97 -0.69 11.24
N ILE A 60 11.48 -1.59 10.41
CA ILE A 60 12.89 -2.00 10.37
C ILE A 60 13.49 -1.62 9.01
N PRO A 61 14.42 -0.65 8.93
CA PRO A 61 15.26 -0.49 7.75
C PRO A 61 16.23 -1.67 7.64
N TYR A 62 16.45 -2.15 6.41
CA TYR A 62 17.54 -3.06 6.07
C TYR A 62 18.20 -2.64 4.75
N THR A 63 19.31 -3.28 4.40
CA THR A 63 20.06 -2.99 3.16
C THR A 63 20.60 -4.24 2.47
N GLU A 64 20.62 -5.39 3.14
CA GLU A 64 21.15 -6.63 2.58
C GLU A 64 20.09 -7.75 2.50
N ASP A 65 20.18 -8.60 1.48
CA ASP A 65 19.31 -9.76 1.32
C ASP A 65 19.46 -10.69 2.53
N GLY A 66 18.34 -11.03 3.19
CA GLY A 66 18.35 -11.93 4.34
C GLY A 66 18.86 -11.31 5.64
N GLU A 67 19.11 -10.00 5.68
CA GLU A 67 19.35 -9.25 6.93
C GLU A 67 18.14 -9.35 7.87
N VAL A 68 16.93 -9.29 7.29
CA VAL A 68 15.66 -9.42 8.01
C VAL A 68 14.91 -10.67 7.55
N MET A 69 14.39 -11.43 8.52
CA MET A 69 13.64 -12.65 8.30
C MET A 69 12.19 -12.47 8.74
N CYS A 70 11.23 -12.82 7.88
CA CYS A 70 9.86 -13.05 8.28
C CYS A 70 9.65 -14.54 8.56
N GLY A 71 9.68 -14.94 9.83
CA GLY A 71 9.71 -16.34 10.22
C GLY A 71 10.98 -17.02 9.67
N THR A 72 10.83 -17.96 8.75
CA THR A 72 11.96 -18.66 8.10
C THR A 72 12.29 -18.13 6.71
N GLN A 73 11.61 -17.07 6.25
CA GLN A 73 11.77 -16.51 4.91
C GLN A 73 12.56 -15.20 4.98
N ALA A 74 13.62 -15.10 4.18
CA ALA A 74 14.38 -13.86 4.03
C ALA A 74 13.53 -12.81 3.30
N ILE A 75 13.62 -11.57 3.76
CA ILE A 75 13.06 -10.42 3.05
C ILE A 75 14.14 -9.96 2.04
N PRO A 76 13.83 -9.96 0.72
CA PRO A 76 14.79 -9.55 -0.30
C PRO A 76 14.95 -8.02 -0.33
N THR A 77 16.08 -7.53 -0.80
CA THR A 77 16.31 -6.13 -1.19
C THR A 77 15.37 -5.68 -2.30
N GLN A 78 15.30 -4.37 -2.53
CA GLN A 78 14.34 -3.71 -3.42
C GLN A 78 12.89 -4.04 -3.04
N ASN A 79 12.61 -4.04 -1.74
CA ASN A 79 11.31 -4.43 -1.23
C ASN A 79 10.92 -3.64 0.02
N ALA A 80 9.62 -3.61 0.29
CA ALA A 80 9.06 -3.39 1.61
C ALA A 80 8.04 -4.50 1.89
N ALA A 81 7.91 -4.90 3.15
CA ALA A 81 7.00 -5.98 3.52
C ALA A 81 6.53 -5.86 4.97
N TYR A 82 5.24 -6.04 5.17
CA TYR A 82 4.67 -6.41 6.46
C TYR A 82 4.83 -7.92 6.73
N CYS A 83 5.42 -8.25 7.87
CA CYS A 83 5.54 -9.61 8.36
C CYS A 83 4.51 -9.91 9.46
N PRO A 84 3.50 -10.76 9.22
CA PRO A 84 2.47 -11.07 10.22
C PRO A 84 3.00 -11.91 11.40
N ILE A 85 3.99 -12.78 11.19
CA ILE A 85 4.54 -13.66 12.25
C ILE A 85 5.24 -12.85 13.36
N GLY A 86 5.86 -11.72 12.99
CA GLY A 86 6.55 -10.84 13.93
C GLY A 86 5.88 -9.48 14.13
N ASP A 87 4.70 -9.26 13.51
CA ASP A 87 3.97 -7.99 13.44
C ASP A 87 4.92 -6.79 13.25
N PHE A 88 5.67 -6.78 12.15
CA PHE A 88 6.59 -5.68 11.83
C PHE A 88 6.58 -5.35 10.35
N ILE A 89 6.95 -4.11 10.03
CA ILE A 89 7.24 -3.70 8.65
C ILE A 89 8.76 -3.69 8.49
N ALA A 90 9.27 -4.19 7.38
CA ALA A 90 10.66 -4.05 6.99
C ALA A 90 10.76 -3.41 5.60
N TYR A 91 11.75 -2.56 5.37
CA TYR A 91 11.96 -1.92 4.07
C TYR A 91 13.44 -1.80 3.73
N ASP A 92 13.78 -2.03 2.45
CA ASP A 92 15.11 -1.75 1.92
C ASP A 92 15.29 -0.24 1.89
N SER A 93 16.09 0.27 2.82
CA SER A 93 16.31 1.71 3.01
C SER A 93 17.10 2.34 1.86
N ALA A 94 18.03 1.61 1.26
CA ALA A 94 18.84 2.10 0.14
C ALA A 94 18.00 2.20 -1.15
N TRP A 95 17.17 1.20 -1.42
CA TRP A 95 16.23 1.24 -2.54
C TRP A 95 15.15 2.31 -2.33
N SER A 96 14.57 2.38 -1.13
CA SER A 96 13.52 3.37 -0.81
C SER A 96 14.04 4.80 -0.97
N GLU A 97 15.25 5.09 -0.48
CA GLU A 97 15.89 6.42 -0.65
C GLU A 97 16.21 6.72 -2.12
N GLN A 98 16.57 5.68 -2.89
CA GLN A 98 16.77 5.83 -4.34
C GLN A 98 15.45 6.23 -5.04
N ILE A 99 14.33 5.57 -4.74
CA ILE A 99 13.03 5.91 -5.33
C ILE A 99 12.58 7.29 -4.85
N TYR A 100 12.70 7.58 -3.57
CA TYR A 100 12.45 8.91 -2.99
C TYR A 100 13.20 10.02 -3.76
N THR A 101 14.49 9.82 -4.03
CA THR A 101 15.32 10.80 -4.76
C THR A 101 14.93 10.94 -6.23
N LYS A 102 14.38 9.88 -6.84
CA LYS A 102 14.04 9.83 -8.27
C LYS A 102 12.62 10.32 -8.56
N MET A 103 11.65 9.89 -7.75
CA MET A 103 10.22 10.07 -7.95
C MET A 103 9.63 11.17 -7.07
N GLY A 104 10.29 11.51 -5.96
CA GLY A 104 9.84 12.50 -5.01
C GLY A 104 9.48 11.92 -3.64
N ASP A 105 9.20 12.79 -2.68
CA ASP A 105 9.07 12.44 -1.27
C ASP A 105 7.73 11.78 -0.93
N ALA A 106 6.70 12.01 -1.75
CA ALA A 106 5.38 11.38 -1.56
C ALA A 106 5.40 9.85 -1.65
N PHE A 107 6.38 9.28 -2.37
CA PHE A 107 6.48 7.82 -2.55
C PHE A 107 6.56 7.07 -1.22
N VAL A 108 7.33 7.58 -0.23
CA VAL A 108 7.51 6.85 1.03
C VAL A 108 6.25 6.86 1.90
N PHE A 109 5.38 7.86 1.73
CA PHE A 109 4.07 7.88 2.37
C PHE A 109 3.16 6.77 1.83
N TYR A 110 3.14 6.58 0.51
CA TYR A 110 2.47 5.45 -0.11
C TYR A 110 3.08 4.12 0.35
N LEU A 111 4.41 3.96 0.25
CA LEU A 111 5.11 2.73 0.62
C LEU A 111 4.72 2.26 2.03
N LEU A 112 4.77 3.16 3.02
CA LEU A 112 4.54 2.77 4.42
C LEU A 112 3.05 2.58 4.72
N THR A 113 2.17 3.35 4.10
CA THR A 113 0.73 3.15 4.24
C THR A 113 0.24 1.89 3.52
N HIS A 114 0.90 1.45 2.46
CA HIS A 114 0.68 0.16 1.79
C HIS A 114 1.01 -1.00 2.72
N GLU A 115 2.20 -1.00 3.32
CA GLU A 115 2.58 -2.04 4.28
C GLU A 115 1.69 -2.04 5.53
N TYR A 116 1.25 -0.86 5.97
CA TYR A 116 0.21 -0.76 6.98
C TYR A 116 -1.13 -1.33 6.51
N GLY A 117 -1.48 -1.23 5.22
CA GLY A 117 -2.62 -1.88 4.61
C GLY A 117 -2.60 -3.40 4.84
N HIS A 118 -1.46 -4.06 4.64
CA HIS A 118 -1.29 -5.47 4.99
C HIS A 118 -1.45 -5.74 6.48
N ALA A 119 -0.89 -4.86 7.31
CA ALA A 119 -1.05 -4.93 8.76
C ALA A 119 -2.53 -4.83 9.18
N ILE A 120 -3.32 -4.00 8.50
CA ILE A 120 -4.76 -3.86 8.72
C ILE A 120 -5.54 -5.07 8.23
N GLN A 121 -5.16 -5.64 7.08
CA GLN A 121 -5.77 -6.88 6.59
C GLN A 121 -5.66 -7.98 7.65
N GLU A 122 -4.48 -8.15 8.28
CA GLU A 122 -4.28 -9.08 9.39
C GLU A 122 -5.16 -8.73 10.61
N ARG A 123 -5.16 -7.46 11.04
CA ARG A 123 -5.95 -7.00 12.20
C ARG A 123 -7.46 -7.19 12.03
N LEU A 124 -7.94 -7.17 10.79
CA LEU A 124 -9.35 -7.31 10.43
C LEU A 124 -9.72 -8.72 9.92
N GLY A 125 -8.74 -9.63 9.78
CA GLY A 125 -8.95 -10.96 9.21
C GLY A 125 -9.35 -10.97 7.73
N ILE A 126 -8.97 -9.92 7.00
CA ILE A 126 -9.17 -9.82 5.55
C ILE A 126 -8.12 -10.69 4.87
N SER A 127 -8.58 -11.65 4.08
CA SER A 127 -7.71 -12.52 3.30
C SER A 127 -8.30 -12.74 1.92
N TYR A 128 -7.41 -12.80 0.93
CA TYR A 128 -7.77 -13.10 -0.44
C TYR A 128 -7.12 -14.41 -0.88
N GLN A 129 -7.77 -15.09 -1.83
CA GLN A 129 -7.24 -16.34 -2.39
C GLN A 129 -6.00 -16.11 -3.26
N TYR A 130 -5.92 -14.97 -3.93
CA TYR A 130 -4.83 -14.61 -4.85
C TYR A 130 -4.13 -13.35 -4.35
N THR A 131 -2.80 -13.32 -4.49
CA THR A 131 -1.96 -12.21 -4.00
C THR A 131 -2.36 -10.88 -4.64
N ILE A 132 -2.70 -10.87 -5.93
CA ILE A 132 -3.11 -9.64 -6.62
C ILE A 132 -4.26 -8.92 -5.92
N PHE A 133 -5.25 -9.64 -5.38
CA PHE A 133 -6.36 -9.00 -4.68
C PHE A 133 -5.97 -8.51 -3.29
N GLN A 134 -5.01 -9.17 -2.64
CA GLN A 134 -4.42 -8.73 -1.38
C GLN A 134 -3.64 -7.42 -1.58
N GLU A 135 -2.81 -7.35 -2.62
CA GLU A 135 -2.00 -6.18 -2.99
C GLU A 135 -2.88 -4.99 -3.42
N LEU A 136 -3.84 -5.21 -4.33
CA LEU A 136 -4.76 -4.14 -4.76
C LEU A 136 -5.65 -3.63 -3.62
N ASN A 137 -6.02 -4.49 -2.66
CA ASN A 137 -6.71 -4.01 -1.46
C ASN A 137 -5.77 -3.19 -0.56
N ALA A 138 -4.50 -3.58 -0.40
CA ALA A 138 -3.52 -2.80 0.35
C ALA A 138 -3.26 -1.42 -0.31
N ASP A 139 -3.22 -1.35 -1.64
CA ASP A 139 -3.18 -0.09 -2.40
C ASP A 139 -4.38 0.80 -2.05
N CYS A 140 -5.59 0.23 -2.05
CA CYS A 140 -6.79 0.98 -1.68
C CYS A 140 -6.74 1.48 -0.22
N LEU A 141 -6.33 0.63 0.73
CA LEU A 141 -6.22 1.02 2.13
C LEU A 141 -5.15 2.10 2.35
N SER A 142 -4.05 2.05 1.60
CA SER A 142 -3.03 3.11 1.56
C SER A 142 -3.64 4.42 1.07
N GLY A 143 -4.37 4.37 -0.04
CA GLY A 143 -5.11 5.51 -0.58
C GLY A 143 -6.07 6.11 0.44
N ALA A 144 -6.90 5.27 1.07
CA ALA A 144 -7.86 5.71 2.09
C ALA A 144 -7.15 6.38 3.28
N SER A 145 -6.04 5.83 3.75
CA SER A 145 -5.23 6.40 4.83
C SER A 145 -4.69 7.77 4.45
N LEU A 146 -4.07 7.91 3.27
CA LEU A 146 -3.49 9.19 2.85
C LEU A 146 -4.57 10.22 2.52
N GLY A 147 -5.58 9.85 1.73
CA GLY A 147 -6.64 10.74 1.31
C GLY A 147 -7.46 11.30 2.47
N ASP A 148 -7.79 10.47 3.47
CA ASP A 148 -8.47 10.96 4.68
C ASP A 148 -7.54 11.81 5.55
N SER A 149 -6.24 11.48 5.64
CA SER A 149 -5.27 12.31 6.38
C SER A 149 -5.12 13.69 5.76
N VAL A 150 -5.17 13.78 4.43
CA VAL A 150 -5.21 15.06 3.70
C VAL A 150 -6.52 15.81 3.96
N ARG A 151 -7.66 15.14 3.83
CA ARG A 151 -8.97 15.77 4.08
C ARG A 151 -9.14 16.28 5.52
N SER A 152 -8.53 15.61 6.49
CA SER A 152 -8.58 15.99 7.90
C SER A 152 -7.55 17.05 8.30
N GLY A 153 -6.58 17.36 7.42
CA GLY A 153 -5.49 18.30 7.70
C GLY A 153 -4.36 17.71 8.54
N ASP A 154 -4.34 16.38 8.73
CA ASP A 154 -3.24 15.68 9.40
C ASP A 154 -2.01 15.54 8.48
N LEU A 155 -2.20 15.68 7.16
CA LEU A 155 -1.17 15.63 6.13
C LEU A 155 -1.42 16.71 5.08
N ASP A 156 -0.45 17.58 4.85
CA ASP A 156 -0.46 18.53 3.74
C ASP A 156 0.40 17.98 2.60
N LEU A 157 -0.24 17.75 1.46
CA LEU A 157 0.45 17.50 0.20
C LEU A 157 0.83 18.82 -0.47
N GLU A 158 1.98 18.80 -1.11
CA GLU A 158 2.54 19.90 -1.86
C GLU A 158 2.16 19.81 -3.34
N THR A 159 2.53 20.87 -4.08
CA THR A 159 2.35 20.85 -5.52
C THR A 159 3.33 19.87 -6.12
N GLY A 160 2.84 18.71 -6.56
CA GLY A 160 3.66 17.67 -7.15
C GLY A 160 3.33 16.28 -6.66
N ASP A 161 3.07 16.15 -5.36
CA ASP A 161 3.01 14.88 -4.64
C ASP A 161 2.02 13.88 -5.22
N VAL A 162 0.86 14.37 -5.71
CA VAL A 162 -0.12 13.49 -6.36
C VAL A 162 0.43 12.85 -7.64
N GLU A 163 1.26 13.58 -8.40
CA GLU A 163 1.93 13.04 -9.58
C GLU A 163 3.11 12.13 -9.19
N GLU A 164 3.78 12.43 -8.08
CA GLU A 164 4.82 11.56 -7.51
C GLU A 164 4.23 10.22 -7.04
N LEU A 165 3.08 10.24 -6.36
CA LEU A 165 2.31 9.04 -5.97
C LEU A 165 1.94 8.20 -7.19
N LYS A 166 1.41 8.82 -8.26
CA LYS A 166 1.11 8.12 -9.52
C LYS A 166 2.35 7.49 -10.12
N ALA A 167 3.46 8.23 -10.22
CA ALA A 167 4.71 7.73 -10.76
C ALA A 167 5.29 6.58 -9.92
N GLY A 168 5.21 6.70 -8.59
CA GLY A 168 5.54 5.67 -7.63
C GLY A 168 4.77 4.38 -7.89
N LEU A 169 3.43 4.45 -7.95
CA LEU A 169 2.53 3.34 -8.26
C LEU A 169 2.84 2.67 -9.62
N VAL A 170 3.24 3.44 -10.64
CA VAL A 170 3.71 2.85 -11.91
C VAL A 170 4.97 2.03 -11.70
N SER A 171 5.92 2.54 -10.92
CA SER A 171 7.23 1.90 -10.76
C SER A 171 7.20 0.56 -10.03
N VAL A 172 6.11 0.30 -9.29
CA VAL A 172 5.91 -0.92 -8.47
C VAL A 172 4.80 -1.82 -9.02
N GLY A 173 4.27 -1.54 -10.23
CA GLY A 173 3.29 -2.39 -10.89
C GLY A 173 3.94 -3.49 -11.73
N ASP A 174 3.26 -4.62 -11.86
CA ASP A 174 3.71 -5.74 -12.67
C ASP A 174 3.61 -5.45 -14.18
N PRO A 175 4.43 -6.11 -15.01
CA PRO A 175 4.22 -6.17 -16.45
C PRO A 175 2.80 -6.62 -16.82
N LYS A 176 2.25 -6.13 -17.93
CA LYS A 176 0.87 -6.44 -18.35
C LYS A 176 0.63 -7.92 -18.67
N ASP A 177 1.69 -8.66 -18.94
CA ASP A 177 1.69 -10.09 -19.25
C ASP A 177 1.91 -10.97 -18.01
N GLU A 178 2.14 -10.39 -16.84
CA GLU A 178 2.19 -11.13 -15.58
C GLU A 178 0.84 -11.80 -15.31
N PRO A 179 0.78 -13.13 -15.14
CA PRO A 179 -0.47 -13.81 -14.87
C PRO A 179 -1.03 -13.39 -13.51
N TRP A 180 -2.25 -12.86 -13.47
CA TRP A 180 -2.89 -12.38 -12.24
C TRP A 180 -3.01 -13.44 -11.12
N PHE A 181 -3.06 -14.72 -11.49
CA PHE A 181 -3.17 -15.85 -10.54
C PHE A 181 -1.80 -16.34 -10.06
N GLN A 182 -0.71 -15.77 -10.59
CA GLN A 182 0.64 -16.11 -10.17
C GLN A 182 0.84 -15.67 -8.72
N GLU A 183 1.44 -16.57 -7.94
CA GLU A 183 1.81 -16.25 -6.56
C GLU A 183 2.84 -15.13 -6.59
N GLY A 184 2.52 -14.00 -5.93
CA GLY A 184 3.36 -12.80 -5.94
C GLY A 184 2.98 -11.75 -6.97
N ALA A 185 1.89 -11.95 -7.74
CA ALA A 185 1.35 -10.88 -8.56
C ALA A 185 0.83 -9.73 -7.67
N HIS A 186 1.23 -8.51 -7.98
CA HIS A 186 0.82 -7.24 -7.39
C HIS A 186 -0.27 -6.54 -8.21
N GLY A 187 -0.33 -6.81 -9.52
CA GLY A 187 -1.23 -6.15 -10.47
C GLY A 187 -0.54 -5.09 -11.31
N THR A 188 -1.15 -4.73 -12.43
CA THR A 188 -0.56 -3.78 -13.38
C THR A 188 -0.52 -2.35 -12.80
N PRO A 189 0.37 -1.48 -13.30
CA PRO A 189 0.40 -0.06 -12.94
C PRO A 189 -0.97 0.61 -12.91
N GLU A 190 -1.83 0.32 -13.91
CA GLU A 190 -3.17 0.89 -13.98
C GLU A 190 -4.09 0.36 -12.88
N GLN A 191 -4.03 -0.94 -12.56
CA GLN A 191 -4.85 -1.54 -11.50
C GLN A 191 -4.48 -1.00 -10.12
N ARG A 192 -3.17 -0.86 -9.87
CA ARG A 192 -2.65 -0.32 -8.61
C ARG A 192 -3.07 1.14 -8.42
N GLN A 193 -2.90 1.97 -9.45
CA GLN A 193 -3.36 3.37 -9.41
C GLN A 193 -4.87 3.47 -9.19
N LEU A 194 -5.67 2.70 -9.94
CA LEU A 194 -7.13 2.72 -9.77
C LEU A 194 -7.52 2.35 -8.34
N SER A 195 -6.91 1.31 -7.78
CA SER A 195 -7.22 0.85 -6.42
C SER A 195 -6.82 1.89 -5.38
N PHE A 196 -5.59 2.43 -5.48
CA PHE A 196 -5.11 3.50 -4.62
C PHE A 196 -6.03 4.73 -4.67
N PHE A 197 -6.34 5.24 -5.86
CA PHE A 197 -7.15 6.46 -5.98
C PHE A 197 -8.62 6.24 -5.62
N ASP A 198 -9.16 5.02 -5.72
CA ASP A 198 -10.50 4.72 -5.21
C ASP A 198 -10.57 4.93 -3.69
N GLY A 199 -9.57 4.41 -2.95
CA GLY A 199 -9.41 4.67 -1.53
C GLY A 199 -9.09 6.13 -1.24
N TYR A 200 -8.18 6.74 -2.01
CA TYR A 200 -7.81 8.15 -1.82
C TYR A 200 -9.01 9.06 -1.91
N ASP A 201 -9.88 8.91 -2.91
CA ASP A 201 -11.03 9.79 -3.12
C ASP A 201 -12.23 9.45 -2.21
N LYS A 202 -12.47 8.16 -1.94
CA LYS A 202 -13.70 7.69 -1.27
C LYS A 202 -13.48 7.23 0.17
N GLY A 203 -12.24 7.24 0.66
CA GLY A 203 -11.88 6.66 1.94
C GLY A 203 -12.13 5.16 1.99
N LEU A 204 -12.44 4.64 3.17
CA LEU A 204 -12.66 3.20 3.40
C LEU A 204 -13.85 2.63 2.59
N ASP A 205 -14.84 3.45 2.24
CA ASP A 205 -15.98 3.01 1.42
C ASP A 205 -15.51 2.56 0.02
N GLY A 206 -14.48 3.19 -0.56
CA GLY A 206 -13.88 2.76 -1.83
C GLY A 206 -13.24 1.37 -1.74
N CYS A 207 -12.75 1.01 -0.56
CA CYS A 207 -12.14 -0.30 -0.30
C CYS A 207 -13.16 -1.37 0.13
N GLY A 208 -14.46 -1.06 0.08
CA GLY A 208 -15.52 -1.96 0.55
C GLY A 208 -15.59 -2.10 2.08
N LEU A 209 -14.95 -1.19 2.83
CA LEU A 209 -15.00 -1.13 4.29
C LEU A 209 -15.94 0.00 4.70
N HIS A 210 -17.21 -0.34 4.92
CA HIS A 210 -18.26 0.65 5.16
C HIS A 210 -18.06 1.49 6.43
N THR A 211 -18.54 2.74 6.36
CA THR A 211 -18.51 3.72 7.46
C THR A 211 -19.00 3.18 8.81
N GLY A 212 -18.10 3.26 9.80
CA GLY A 212 -18.28 2.82 11.17
C GLY A 212 -16.91 2.60 11.81
N ARG A 213 -16.80 2.65 13.14
CA ARG A 213 -15.52 2.30 13.78
C ARG A 213 -15.35 0.79 13.70
N LEU A 214 -14.33 0.34 13.00
CA LEU A 214 -13.96 -1.07 12.87
C LEU A 214 -13.50 -1.61 14.23
N SER A 215 -13.53 -2.92 14.43
CA SER A 215 -12.97 -3.55 15.64
C SER A 215 -11.89 -4.54 15.24
N ALA A 216 -10.71 -4.44 15.85
CA ALA A 216 -9.65 -5.40 15.62
C ALA A 216 -10.05 -6.79 16.16
N ILE A 217 -9.59 -7.86 15.51
CA ILE A 217 -9.76 -9.22 16.00
C ILE A 217 -8.90 -9.39 17.27
N PRO A 218 -9.46 -9.91 18.40
CA PRO A 218 -8.67 -10.13 19.62
C PRO A 218 -7.52 -11.13 19.41
N THR A 219 -6.31 -10.76 19.80
CA THR A 219 -5.06 -11.54 19.65
C THR A 219 -5.05 -12.88 20.43
N GLN A 220 -6.05 -13.14 21.29
CA GLN A 220 -6.15 -14.34 22.14
C GLN A 220 -6.61 -15.62 21.41
N GLN A 221 -6.75 -15.60 20.08
CA GLN A 221 -7.11 -16.78 19.29
C GLN A 221 -6.15 -17.04 18.12
N GLN A 222 -4.85 -16.75 18.31
CA GLN A 222 -3.79 -17.13 17.37
C GLN A 222 -2.92 -18.30 17.90
N SER A 223 -3.52 -19.25 18.60
CA SER A 223 -2.98 -20.62 18.57
C SER A 223 -3.48 -21.27 17.28
N PRO A 224 -2.63 -21.91 16.46
CA PRO A 224 -3.08 -22.66 15.30
C PRO A 224 -3.73 -23.97 15.76
N THR A 225 -4.90 -23.89 16.40
CA THR A 225 -5.81 -25.03 16.43
C THR A 225 -6.48 -25.08 15.07
N PHE A 226 -5.86 -25.80 14.13
CA PHE A 226 -6.53 -26.22 12.91
C PHE A 226 -7.81 -26.97 13.32
N PRO A 227 -9.01 -26.47 12.96
CA PRO A 227 -10.20 -27.30 13.11
C PRO A 227 -10.04 -28.48 12.14
N THR A 228 -9.95 -29.69 12.68
CA THR A 228 -9.99 -30.96 11.94
C THR A 228 -11.35 -31.25 11.32
N THR A 229 -12.22 -30.25 11.26
CA THR A 229 -13.59 -30.36 10.76
C THR A 229 -13.82 -29.22 9.77
N PRO A 230 -14.27 -29.48 8.53
CA PRO A 230 -14.62 -28.42 7.59
C PRO A 230 -15.81 -27.65 8.16
N SER A 231 -15.57 -26.47 8.73
CA SER A 231 -16.65 -25.56 9.09
C SER A 231 -17.27 -25.04 7.80
N THR A 232 -18.54 -25.38 7.59
CA THR A 232 -19.28 -25.18 6.33
C THR A 232 -19.87 -23.77 6.18
N THR A 233 -19.36 -22.80 6.95
CA THR A 233 -19.82 -21.41 6.94
C THR A 233 -18.65 -20.48 6.69
N THR A 234 -18.28 -20.38 5.41
CA THR A 234 -17.50 -19.27 4.87
C THR A 234 -18.40 -18.04 4.78
N PRO A 235 -17.95 -16.82 5.14
CA PRO A 235 -18.59 -15.61 4.67
C PRO A 235 -18.42 -15.58 3.14
N THR A 236 -19.47 -15.98 2.42
CA THR A 236 -19.49 -15.96 0.96
C THR A 236 -19.56 -14.51 0.49
N TYR A 237 -18.41 -13.95 0.12
CA TYR A 237 -18.38 -12.89 -0.88
C TYR A 237 -18.68 -13.55 -2.25
N PRO A 238 -19.73 -13.13 -2.97
CA PRO A 238 -20.13 -13.82 -4.18
C PRO A 238 -19.21 -13.41 -5.33
N PHE A 239 -18.21 -14.23 -5.62
CA PHE A 239 -17.64 -14.31 -6.97
C PHE A 239 -18.06 -15.65 -7.59
N PRO A 240 -18.50 -15.69 -8.86
CA PRO A 240 -19.02 -16.91 -9.45
C PRO A 240 -17.88 -17.91 -9.63
N GLY A 241 -18.05 -19.11 -9.07
CA GLY A 241 -17.13 -20.21 -9.26
C GLY A 241 -17.18 -20.75 -10.69
N THR A 242 -16.02 -20.78 -11.34
CA THR A 242 -15.73 -21.72 -12.43
C THR A 242 -14.32 -22.27 -12.22
N THR A 243 -14.17 -23.58 -12.35
CA THR A 243 -12.95 -24.36 -12.03
C THR A 243 -11.83 -24.23 -13.08
N THR A 244 -11.73 -23.06 -13.71
CA THR A 244 -10.65 -22.66 -14.63
C THR A 244 -10.38 -21.17 -14.41
N PRO A 245 -9.14 -20.73 -14.13
CA PRO A 245 -8.85 -19.30 -14.02
C PRO A 245 -9.25 -18.61 -15.32
N ASP A 246 -10.14 -17.63 -15.25
CA ASP A 246 -10.41 -16.72 -16.36
C ASP A 246 -9.07 -16.08 -16.77
N PRO A 247 -8.65 -16.13 -18.05
CA PRO A 247 -7.42 -15.46 -18.49
C PRO A 247 -7.43 -13.95 -18.21
N ASN A 248 -8.61 -13.36 -17.99
CA ASN A 248 -8.73 -11.98 -17.56
C ASN A 248 -9.93 -11.82 -16.61
N PRO A 249 -9.75 -11.93 -15.27
CA PRO A 249 -10.83 -11.75 -14.30
C PRO A 249 -11.28 -10.28 -14.22
N PHE A 250 -10.68 -9.41 -15.02
CA PHE A 250 -11.05 -8.01 -15.20
C PHE A 250 -11.63 -7.73 -16.61
N PRO A 251 -12.66 -8.45 -17.10
CA PRO A 251 -13.19 -8.20 -18.44
C PRO A 251 -14.14 -7.00 -18.40
N GLY A 252 -13.66 -5.82 -18.79
CA GLY A 252 -14.44 -4.58 -18.93
C GLY A 252 -15.19 -4.18 -17.66
N SER A 253 -14.59 -3.32 -16.82
CA SER A 253 -15.09 -2.93 -15.50
C SER A 253 -16.60 -2.60 -15.47
N THR A 254 -17.41 -3.61 -15.25
CA THR A 254 -18.66 -3.48 -14.53
C THR A 254 -18.26 -3.72 -13.08
N ASN A 255 -18.06 -2.60 -12.39
CA ASN A 255 -17.80 -2.52 -10.95
C ASN A 255 -18.64 -3.55 -10.19
N PRO A 256 -18.09 -4.27 -9.20
CA PRO A 256 -18.88 -4.89 -8.15
C PRO A 256 -19.50 -3.86 -7.18
N PHE A 257 -19.32 -2.55 -7.44
CA PHE A 257 -19.94 -1.42 -6.75
C PHE A 257 -21.03 -0.77 -7.64
N PRO A 258 -22.20 -0.40 -7.09
CA PRO A 258 -23.40 -0.13 -7.88
C PRO A 258 -23.22 0.99 -8.93
N SER A 259 -23.81 0.72 -10.09
CA SER A 259 -23.74 1.46 -11.34
C SER A 259 -24.14 2.92 -11.24
N THR A 260 -23.22 3.82 -11.60
CA THR A 260 -23.59 5.05 -12.32
C THR A 260 -23.07 4.95 -13.74
N THR A 261 -24.00 5.01 -14.68
CA THR A 261 -23.82 4.88 -16.13
C THR A 261 -22.76 5.86 -16.66
N PHE A 262 -21.65 5.36 -17.20
CA PHE A 262 -20.76 6.15 -18.06
C PHE A 262 -21.20 6.00 -19.53
N PRO A 263 -21.27 7.08 -20.32
CA PRO A 263 -21.48 7.00 -21.76
C PRO A 263 -20.24 6.39 -22.46
N PRO A 264 -20.40 5.79 -23.65
CA PRO A 264 -19.34 5.00 -24.27
C PRO A 264 -18.22 5.89 -24.83
N THR A 265 -16.99 5.40 -24.69
CA THR A 265 -15.79 5.79 -25.46
C THR A 265 -15.34 7.25 -25.36
N ARG A 266 -14.68 7.60 -24.25
CA ARG A 266 -13.50 8.47 -24.28
C ARG A 266 -12.49 7.96 -23.26
N ASN A 267 -11.33 7.59 -23.76
CA ASN A 267 -10.09 7.54 -22.99
C ASN A 267 -9.99 8.86 -22.19
N PRO A 268 -10.00 8.87 -20.85
CA PRO A 268 -9.90 10.12 -20.08
C PRO A 268 -8.52 10.79 -20.25
N PHE A 269 -7.53 10.07 -20.80
CA PHE A 269 -6.20 10.60 -21.08
C PHE A 269 -5.69 10.14 -22.47
N PRO A 270 -6.19 10.71 -23.58
CA PRO A 270 -5.63 10.46 -24.90
C PRO A 270 -4.32 11.24 -25.02
N GLY A 271 -3.21 10.62 -24.62
CA GLY A 271 -1.88 11.23 -24.75
C GLY A 271 -0.79 10.75 -23.79
N TRP A 272 -1.06 9.83 -22.87
CA TRP A 272 -0.03 9.27 -21.98
C TRP A 272 0.90 8.32 -22.74
N THR A 273 1.86 8.89 -23.47
CA THR A 273 3.18 8.26 -23.65
C THR A 273 3.89 8.29 -22.30
N ASN A 274 4.74 7.28 -22.01
CA ASN A 274 5.60 7.21 -20.81
C ASN A 274 5.92 8.60 -20.28
N PRO A 275 5.51 8.96 -19.05
CA PRO A 275 5.76 10.30 -18.55
C PRO A 275 7.27 10.51 -18.53
N SER A 276 7.72 11.61 -19.14
CA SER A 276 8.97 12.23 -18.77
C SER A 276 9.05 12.30 -17.23
N PRO A 277 10.26 12.21 -16.62
CA PRO A 277 10.38 12.33 -15.17
C PRO A 277 9.57 13.53 -14.70
N ALA A 278 8.68 13.30 -13.72
CA ALA A 278 7.90 14.36 -13.11
C ALA A 278 8.89 15.47 -12.67
N PRO A 279 8.54 16.76 -12.87
CA PRO A 279 9.38 17.83 -12.36
C PRO A 279 9.58 17.59 -10.87
N LYS A 280 10.84 17.57 -10.43
CA LYS A 280 11.18 17.43 -9.00
C LYS A 280 10.69 18.68 -8.27
N TRP A 281 9.83 18.50 -7.28
CA TRP A 281 9.36 19.62 -6.47
C TRP A 281 10.21 19.70 -5.19
N PRO A 282 10.74 20.89 -4.84
CA PRO A 282 11.81 20.99 -3.86
C PRO A 282 11.34 21.14 -2.41
N PHE A 283 10.05 20.98 -2.14
CA PHE A 283 9.49 21.25 -0.81
C PHE A 283 9.25 19.91 -0.06
N PRO A 284 9.17 19.91 1.28
CA PRO A 284 8.94 18.70 2.07
C PRO A 284 7.47 18.54 2.52
N ILE A 285 6.88 17.35 2.30
CA ILE A 285 5.58 16.97 2.86
C ILE A 285 5.50 17.26 4.37
N ARG A 286 4.36 17.78 4.83
CA ARG A 286 4.15 18.17 6.23
C ARG A 286 3.02 17.39 6.86
N ALA A 287 3.25 16.80 8.03
CA ALA A 287 2.18 16.23 8.84
C ALA A 287 1.96 17.04 10.12
N PHE A 288 0.69 17.12 10.52
CA PHE A 288 0.26 17.82 11.71
C PHE A 288 -0.47 16.84 12.63
N PHE A 289 0.02 16.71 13.86
CA PHE A 289 -0.66 15.92 14.88
C PHE A 289 -0.95 16.83 16.06
N THR A 290 -2.22 16.98 16.42
CA THR A 290 -2.55 17.63 17.68
C THR A 290 -2.17 16.66 18.81
N SER A 291 -1.20 17.04 19.65
CA SER A 291 -0.87 16.25 20.83
C SER A 291 -2.06 16.31 21.80
N THR A 292 -2.95 15.32 21.77
CA THR A 292 -3.87 15.10 22.88
C THR A 292 -3.07 14.51 24.03
N THR A 293 -2.37 15.38 24.77
CA THR A 293 -1.89 15.04 26.09
C THR A 293 -3.12 14.81 26.96
N SER A 294 -3.49 13.54 27.17
CA SER A 294 -4.43 13.16 28.22
C SER A 294 -3.72 13.28 29.57
N GLY A 295 -3.51 14.52 30.01
CA GLY A 295 -3.15 14.81 31.39
C GLY A 295 -4.33 14.45 32.29
N SER A 296 -4.27 13.27 32.90
CA SER A 296 -5.15 12.94 34.03
C SER A 296 -4.74 13.82 35.22
N PRO A 297 -5.64 14.60 35.83
CA PRO A 297 -5.39 15.16 37.15
C PRO A 297 -5.60 14.04 38.16
N HIS A 298 -4.51 13.49 38.70
CA HIS A 298 -4.62 12.68 39.91
C HIS A 298 -4.87 13.62 41.12
N PRO A 299 -5.77 13.23 42.04
CA PRO A 299 -6.14 14.01 43.23
C PRO A 299 -5.02 14.09 44.27
#